data_AF-A0A522VH92-F1
#
_entry.id   AF-A0A522VH92-F1
#
_cell.length_a   1.000
_cell.length_b   1.000
_cell.length_c   1.000
_cell.angle_alpha   90.00
_cell.angle_beta   90.00
_cell.angle_gamma   90.00
#
_symmetry.space_group_name_H-M   'P 1'
#
loop_
_entity.id
_entity.type
_entity.pdbx_description
1 polymer ?
#
loop_
_entity_poly.entity_id
_entity_poly.type
_entity_poly.pdbx_seq_one_letter_code
_entity_poly.pdbx_strand_id
1 'polypeptide(L)'
;MATLTANLVLDMAKLSQSNGYGDAVSPVHDATHIQVIDYFPWFGRYGTDDWYGNGFTYNPAMRSIIGGTVTSYTETISGLGKAMTLTGLSFPVATVYQYTTLLGDVGGLMKLLFAGNDAITGSAFDDVIFGYAGNDRLNGGAGNDALTGGSGNDVFRFDANLHRAGHVDQITDFVANQDTVQLENAVFTRLAKPGGLAAANLHIGTANTAADANDYLVYNTKTGALLYDADGNGASAPAQFATLVGHPAISATDFVVS
;
A
#
# COMPACT_ATOMS: atom_id res chain seq x y z
N MET A 1 -6.89 12.78 4.24
CA MET A 1 -6.86 11.82 3.12
C MET A 1 -5.56 12.07 2.40
N ALA A 2 -4.52 11.32 2.77
CA ALA A 2 -3.32 11.19 1.96
C ALA A 2 -3.63 10.20 0.85
N THR A 3 -3.37 10.56 -0.40
CA THR A 3 -3.36 9.60 -1.51
C THR A 3 -1.91 9.26 -1.79
N LEU A 4 -1.55 8.00 -1.61
CA LEU A 4 -0.24 7.41 -1.83
C LEU A 4 -0.29 6.56 -3.10
N THR A 5 0.64 6.84 -4.00
CA THR A 5 1.03 5.93 -5.08
C THR A 5 2.47 5.53 -4.78
N ALA A 6 2.65 4.31 -4.27
CA ALA A 6 3.91 3.70 -3.91
C ALA A 6 4.35 2.76 -5.03
N ASN A 7 5.63 2.83 -5.39
CA ASN A 7 6.38 1.76 -6.01
C ASN A 7 7.51 1.42 -5.05
N LEU A 8 7.25 0.75 -3.93
CA LEU A 8 8.30 0.57 -2.94
C LEU A 8 8.14 -0.60 -1.98
N VAL A 9 9.15 -1.47 -2.03
CA VAL A 9 9.66 -2.28 -0.91
C VAL A 9 10.28 -1.34 0.14
N LEU A 10 9.53 -1.04 1.21
CA LEU A 10 10.09 -0.39 2.40
C LEU A 10 10.87 -1.43 3.24
N ASP A 11 12.16 -1.57 2.97
CA ASP A 11 13.10 -2.14 3.95
C ASP A 11 13.86 -1.01 4.62
N MET A 12 13.48 -0.76 5.87
CA MET A 12 13.81 0.42 6.65
C MET A 12 15.23 0.41 7.24
N ALA A 13 15.99 -0.67 7.08
CA ALA A 13 17.43 -0.68 7.36
C ALA A 13 18.27 0.09 6.31
N LYS A 14 17.62 0.60 5.26
CA LYS A 14 18.26 1.20 4.06
C LYS A 14 18.24 2.73 4.06
N LEU A 15 17.29 3.38 4.74
CA LEU A 15 17.26 4.84 4.96
C LEU A 15 18.29 5.27 6.02
N SER A 16 18.75 4.36 6.89
CA SER A 16 19.75 4.64 7.92
C SER A 16 21.21 4.48 7.44
N GLN A 17 21.44 4.25 6.14
CA GLN A 17 22.78 4.15 5.55
C GLN A 17 22.97 5.20 4.44
N SER A 18 22.62 6.46 4.73
CA SER A 18 23.44 7.58 4.25
C SER A 18 24.83 7.39 4.86
N ASN A 19 25.66 6.61 4.18
CA ASN A 19 27.08 6.55 4.47
C ASN A 19 27.57 7.97 4.18
N GLY A 20 27.87 8.76 5.23
CA GLY A 20 28.27 10.18 5.17
C GLY A 20 29.48 10.50 4.28
N TYR A 21 29.36 10.25 2.98
CA TYR A 21 30.39 10.27 1.95
C TYR A 21 29.73 10.35 0.56
N GLY A 22 28.83 11.33 0.34
CA GLY A 22 28.29 11.51 -1.02
C GLY A 22 27.13 12.48 -1.16
N ASP A 23 26.35 12.74 -0.10
CA ASP A 23 25.10 13.48 -0.23
C ASP A 23 25.37 14.95 -0.64
N ALA A 24 25.11 15.21 -1.92
CA ALA A 24 25.17 16.52 -2.51
C ALA A 24 23.84 17.21 -2.20
N VAL A 25 23.92 18.25 -1.38
CA VAL A 25 22.85 19.21 -1.15
C VAL A 25 22.58 19.89 -2.51
N SER A 26 21.45 19.58 -3.14
CA SER A 26 21.06 20.15 -4.43
C SER A 26 20.95 21.68 -4.31
N PRO A 27 21.18 22.49 -5.36
CA PRO A 27 20.97 23.95 -5.28
C PRO A 27 19.52 24.38 -5.01
N VAL A 28 18.58 23.43 -4.94
CA VAL A 28 17.15 23.66 -4.70
C VAL A 28 16.83 23.50 -3.21
N HIS A 29 17.14 24.54 -2.44
CA HIS A 29 16.62 24.74 -1.08
C HIS A 29 15.97 26.11 -1.02
N ASP A 30 14.65 26.13 -1.20
CA ASP A 30 13.86 27.33 -0.95
C ASP A 30 12.90 27.12 0.22
N ALA A 31 12.04 28.11 0.46
CA ALA A 31 11.10 28.09 1.57
C ALA A 31 10.00 27.00 1.44
N THR A 32 9.93 26.30 0.30
CA THR A 32 8.84 25.41 -0.09
C THR A 32 9.27 24.06 -0.66
N HIS A 33 10.49 23.94 -1.18
CA HIS A 33 10.99 22.70 -1.77
C HIS A 33 12.46 22.49 -1.43
N ILE A 34 12.75 21.23 -1.11
CA ILE A 34 14.07 20.74 -0.78
C ILE A 34 14.30 19.42 -1.49
N GLN A 35 15.47 19.33 -2.11
CA GLN A 35 15.92 18.12 -2.76
C GLN A 35 17.23 17.65 -2.17
N VAL A 36 17.24 16.40 -1.72
CA VAL A 36 18.46 15.69 -1.31
C VAL A 36 18.78 14.65 -2.37
N ILE A 37 20.07 14.47 -2.67
CA ILE A 37 20.53 13.44 -3.62
C ILE A 37 21.23 12.36 -2.80
N ASP A 38 20.69 11.15 -2.90
CA ASP A 38 21.13 10.00 -2.12
C ASP A 38 21.56 8.86 -3.05
N TYR A 39 22.46 8.00 -2.56
CA TYR A 39 22.81 6.75 -3.23
C TYR A 39 22.05 5.61 -2.60
N PHE A 40 21.28 4.87 -3.41
CA PHE A 40 20.51 3.70 -3.00
C PHE A 40 21.31 2.42 -3.35
N PRO A 41 22.03 1.80 -2.38
CA PRO A 41 22.98 0.74 -2.67
C PRO A 41 22.33 -0.51 -3.26
N TRP A 42 21.06 -0.74 -2.93
CA TRP A 42 20.27 -1.89 -3.34
C TRP A 42 19.85 -1.84 -4.80
N PHE A 43 19.65 -0.62 -5.31
CA PHE A 43 19.40 -0.40 -6.73
C PHE A 43 20.69 -0.16 -7.50
N GLY A 44 21.82 0.03 -6.80
CA GLY A 44 23.09 0.45 -7.39
C GLY A 44 22.98 1.80 -8.09
N ARG A 45 22.08 2.68 -7.63
CA ARG A 45 21.66 3.90 -8.33
C ARG A 45 21.57 5.07 -7.36
N TYR A 46 21.81 6.27 -7.88
CA TYR A 46 21.43 7.50 -7.19
C TYR A 46 19.94 7.76 -7.36
N GLY A 47 19.38 8.57 -6.46
CA GLY A 47 18.03 9.09 -6.56
C GLY A 47 17.90 10.43 -5.86
N THR A 48 16.67 10.92 -5.77
CA THR A 48 16.34 12.16 -5.08
C THR A 48 15.23 11.95 -4.07
N ASP A 49 15.42 12.60 -2.93
CA ASP A 49 14.43 12.80 -1.88
C ASP A 49 13.92 14.24 -1.97
N ASP A 50 12.70 14.39 -2.48
CA ASP A 50 12.04 15.67 -2.71
C ASP A 50 11.01 15.94 -1.61
N TRP A 51 11.34 16.86 -0.70
CA TRP A 51 10.48 17.31 0.38
C TRP A 51 9.82 18.62 0.00
N TYR A 52 8.49 18.67 0.06
CA TYR A 52 7.72 19.87 -0.19
C TYR A 52 6.99 20.32 1.06
N GLY A 53 6.82 21.63 1.22
CA GLY A 53 6.20 22.16 2.42
C GLY A 53 6.10 23.68 2.44
N ASN A 54 5.93 24.20 3.66
CA ASN A 54 5.77 25.62 3.92
C ASN A 54 6.74 26.08 5.01
N GLY A 55 7.37 27.23 4.77
CA GLY A 55 8.20 27.92 5.76
C GLY A 55 9.46 27.16 6.14
N PHE A 56 10.06 26.43 5.19
CA PHE A 56 11.29 25.70 5.45
C PHE A 56 12.43 26.64 5.82
N THR A 57 13.14 26.29 6.90
CA THR A 57 14.34 26.99 7.34
C THR A 57 15.50 26.02 7.39
N TYR A 58 16.57 26.33 6.66
CA TYR A 58 17.78 25.52 6.58
C TYR A 58 18.83 25.99 7.59
N ASN A 59 19.44 25.05 8.31
CA ASN A 59 20.60 25.29 9.14
C ASN A 59 21.87 24.85 8.40
N PRO A 60 22.71 25.80 7.94
CA PRO A 60 23.91 25.46 7.18
C PRO A 60 24.98 24.74 8.01
N ALA A 61 25.02 24.94 9.33
CA ALA A 61 25.98 24.25 10.20
C ALA A 61 25.63 22.77 10.37
N MET A 62 24.33 22.44 10.41
CA MET A 62 23.85 21.06 10.48
C MET A 62 23.60 20.43 9.11
N ARG A 63 23.74 21.20 8.03
CA ARG A 63 23.37 20.82 6.66
C ARG A 63 21.97 20.20 6.57
N SER A 64 21.02 20.72 7.34
CA SER A 64 19.69 20.11 7.50
C SER A 64 18.60 21.16 7.72
N ILE A 65 17.36 20.78 7.44
CA ILE A 65 16.20 21.59 7.78
C ILE A 65 15.79 21.42 9.23
N ILE A 66 15.42 22.54 9.83
CA ILE A 66 15.11 22.61 11.27
C ILE A 66 13.73 23.20 11.56
N GLY A 67 13.03 23.67 10.54
CA GLY A 67 11.77 24.38 10.71
C GLY A 67 10.92 24.35 9.44
N GLY A 68 9.64 24.65 9.62
CA GLY A 68 8.60 24.54 8.61
C GLY A 68 7.73 23.29 8.77
N THR A 69 6.81 23.10 7.83
CA THR A 69 5.87 21.97 7.80
C THR A 69 5.99 21.24 6.48
N VAL A 70 6.18 19.92 6.53
CA VAL A 70 6.19 19.03 5.37
C VAL A 70 4.75 18.72 4.96
N THR A 71 4.45 18.92 3.67
CA THR A 71 3.13 18.67 3.07
C THR A 71 3.12 17.53 2.06
N SER A 72 4.26 17.22 1.46
CA SER A 72 4.45 16.03 0.64
C SER A 72 5.91 15.63 0.55
N TYR A 73 6.13 14.36 0.22
CA TYR A 73 7.45 13.79 -0.02
C TYR A 73 7.40 12.98 -1.31
N THR A 74 8.46 13.01 -2.10
CA THR A 74 8.61 12.16 -3.28
C THR A 74 10.02 11.58 -3.30
N GLU A 75 10.10 10.27 -3.49
CA GLU A 75 11.35 9.57 -3.73
C GLU A 75 11.44 9.23 -5.22
N THR A 76 12.56 9.52 -5.85
CA THR A 76 12.81 9.18 -7.27
C THR A 76 14.12 8.44 -7.38
N ILE A 77 14.12 7.27 -8.01
CA ILE A 77 15.35 6.50 -8.28
C ILE A 77 15.75 6.70 -9.74
N SER A 78 17.01 7.05 -9.99
CA SER A 78 17.51 7.35 -11.34
C SER A 78 17.38 6.15 -12.28
N GLY A 79 16.60 6.35 -13.34
CA GLY A 79 16.28 5.33 -14.33
C GLY A 79 15.17 4.35 -13.94
N LEU A 80 14.59 4.47 -12.74
CA LEU A 80 13.38 3.74 -12.33
C LEU A 80 12.16 4.68 -12.16
N GLY A 81 12.38 5.99 -12.05
CA GLY A 81 11.32 6.97 -11.88
C GLY A 81 10.92 7.14 -10.41
N LYS A 82 9.69 7.58 -10.17
CA LYS A 82 9.19 7.81 -8.81
C LYS A 82 9.00 6.48 -8.10
N ALA A 83 9.68 6.32 -6.98
CA ALA A 83 9.57 5.18 -6.10
C ALA A 83 8.47 5.39 -5.06
N MET A 84 8.29 6.62 -4.56
CA MET A 84 7.23 6.91 -3.59
C MET A 84 6.71 8.33 -3.77
N THR A 85 5.42 8.54 -3.51
CA THR A 85 4.85 9.88 -3.39
C THR A 85 3.86 9.91 -2.23
N LEU A 86 4.24 10.60 -1.15
CA LEU A 86 3.39 10.88 0.00
C LEU A 86 2.78 12.27 -0.17
N THR A 87 1.45 12.38 -0.08
CA THR A 87 0.74 13.65 -0.19
C THR A 87 -0.18 13.86 1.00
N GLY A 88 -0.66 15.10 1.20
CA GLY A 88 -1.59 15.39 2.29
C GLY A 88 -0.96 15.33 3.69
N LEU A 89 0.37 15.38 3.76
CA LEU A 89 1.11 15.43 5.02
C LEU A 89 0.89 16.79 5.70
N SER A 90 1.08 16.84 7.01
CA SER A 90 1.07 18.08 7.78
C SER A 90 1.93 17.93 9.03
N PHE A 91 3.22 17.62 8.84
CA PHE A 91 4.14 17.33 9.93
C PHE A 91 5.19 18.43 10.09
N PRO A 92 5.49 18.88 11.32
CA PRO A 92 6.61 19.76 11.57
C PRO A 92 7.92 19.09 11.12
N VAL A 93 8.80 19.85 10.47
CA VAL A 93 10.14 19.39 10.10
C VAL A 93 10.92 18.86 11.32
N ALA A 94 10.73 19.50 12.48
CA ALA A 94 11.35 19.07 13.73
C ALA A 94 10.99 17.62 14.10
N THR A 95 9.78 17.18 13.78
CA THR A 95 9.34 15.80 14.00
C THR A 95 10.06 14.84 13.07
N VAL A 96 10.13 15.16 11.77
CA VAL A 96 10.89 14.35 10.80
C VAL A 96 12.35 14.23 11.24
N TYR A 97 12.99 15.36 11.58
CA TYR A 97 14.37 15.41 12.05
C TYR A 97 14.59 14.58 13.33
N GLN A 98 13.66 14.63 14.28
CA GLN A 98 13.74 13.86 15.52
C GLN A 98 13.80 12.36 15.22
N TYR A 99 12.91 11.85 14.36
CA TYR A 99 12.86 10.42 14.08
C TYR A 99 14.02 9.97 13.17
N THR A 100 14.34 10.71 12.11
CA THR A 100 15.38 10.27 11.15
C THR A 100 16.80 10.45 11.70
N THR A 101 17.07 11.57 12.37
CA THR A 101 18.44 11.97 12.70
C THR A 101 18.77 11.74 14.17
N LEU A 102 17.88 12.13 15.09
CA LEU A 102 18.17 12.03 16.53
C LEU A 102 17.94 10.62 17.07
N LEU A 103 16.84 9.98 16.65
CA LEU A 103 16.48 8.64 17.10
C LEU A 103 17.01 7.55 16.16
N GLY A 104 17.23 7.87 14.88
CA GLY A 104 17.50 6.86 13.85
C GLY A 104 16.34 5.86 13.69
N ASP A 105 15.13 6.26 14.09
CA ASP A 105 13.92 5.44 14.14
C ASP A 105 13.01 5.78 12.96
N VAL A 106 13.45 5.37 11.77
CA VAL A 106 12.67 5.57 10.55
C VAL A 106 11.34 4.80 10.66
N GLY A 107 11.33 3.62 11.28
CA GLY A 107 10.11 2.83 11.50
C GLY A 107 9.07 3.57 12.35
N GLY A 108 9.52 4.28 13.38
CA GLY A 108 8.68 5.19 14.17
C GLY A 108 8.15 6.36 13.36
N LEU A 109 8.94 6.92 12.44
CA LEU A 109 8.45 7.96 11.52
C LEU A 109 7.34 7.42 10.62
N MET A 110 7.50 6.23 10.02
CA MET A 110 6.47 5.66 9.15
C MET A 110 5.17 5.43 9.90
N LYS A 111 5.23 4.82 11.08
CA LYS A 111 4.04 4.66 11.94
C LYS A 111 3.36 5.99 12.24
N LEU A 112 4.11 7.08 12.35
CA LEU A 112 3.55 8.40 12.57
C LEU A 112 2.94 8.99 11.29
N LEU A 113 3.62 8.87 10.15
CA LEU A 113 3.14 9.37 8.87
C LEU A 113 1.86 8.65 8.41
N PHE A 114 1.75 7.36 8.75
CA PHE A 114 0.64 6.48 8.41
C PHE A 114 -0.26 6.15 9.63
N ALA A 115 -0.38 7.09 10.58
CA ALA A 115 -1.26 6.94 11.74
C ALA A 115 -2.71 7.36 11.48
N GLY A 116 -3.03 7.74 10.23
CA GLY A 116 -4.31 8.30 9.84
C GLY A 116 -5.06 7.39 8.88
N ASN A 117 -6.20 7.87 8.36
CA ASN A 117 -6.91 7.14 7.31
C ASN A 117 -6.27 7.44 5.95
N ASP A 118 -5.54 6.47 5.43
CA ASP A 118 -4.70 6.60 4.25
C ASP A 118 -5.25 5.84 3.05
N ALA A 119 -4.94 6.33 1.86
CA ALA A 119 -5.22 5.63 0.61
C ALA A 119 -3.89 5.26 -0.02
N ILE A 120 -3.56 3.97 -0.06
CA ILE A 120 -2.29 3.43 -0.48
C ILE A 120 -2.48 2.60 -1.73
N THR A 121 -1.83 2.98 -2.82
CA THR A 121 -1.78 2.21 -4.07
C THR A 121 -0.36 1.79 -4.33
N GLY A 122 -0.10 0.50 -4.53
CA GLY A 122 1.19 -0.03 -4.96
C GLY A 122 1.43 0.15 -6.45
N SER A 123 2.36 -0.63 -6.97
CA SER A 123 2.98 -0.46 -8.27
C SER A 123 2.51 -1.49 -9.28
N ALA A 124 3.36 -1.73 -10.28
CA ALA A 124 3.22 -2.85 -11.20
C ALA A 124 4.14 -4.03 -10.84
N PHE A 125 4.82 -3.96 -9.70
CA PHE A 125 5.75 -4.98 -9.18
C PHE A 125 5.24 -5.50 -7.83
N ASP A 126 5.82 -6.61 -7.37
CA ASP A 126 5.53 -7.18 -6.06
C ASP A 126 5.87 -6.18 -4.94
N ASP A 127 4.84 -5.68 -4.25
CA ASP A 127 4.94 -4.69 -3.18
C ASP A 127 4.66 -5.28 -1.79
N VAL A 128 5.21 -4.63 -0.76
CA VAL A 128 4.88 -4.89 0.64
C VAL A 128 4.31 -3.61 1.22
N ILE A 129 3.02 -3.63 1.55
CA ILE A 129 2.23 -2.46 1.92
C ILE A 129 1.71 -2.60 3.36
N PHE A 130 1.89 -1.56 4.16
CA PHE A 130 1.39 -1.45 5.53
C PHE A 130 0.51 -0.19 5.64
N GLY A 131 -0.75 -0.35 6.05
CA GLY A 131 -1.66 0.75 6.42
C GLY A 131 -1.33 1.35 7.78
N TYR A 132 -0.87 0.51 8.72
CA TYR A 132 -0.55 0.85 10.11
C TYR A 132 -1.78 1.13 10.97
N ALA A 133 -2.12 2.38 11.24
CA ALA A 133 -3.22 2.70 12.15
C ALA A 133 -4.15 3.70 11.50
N GLY A 134 -5.45 3.44 11.56
CA GLY A 134 -6.44 4.22 10.83
C GLY A 134 -7.33 3.30 10.01
N ASN A 135 -8.29 3.88 9.31
CA ASN A 135 -9.14 3.14 8.39
C ASN A 135 -8.60 3.33 6.97
N ASP A 136 -7.77 2.39 6.53
CA ASP A 136 -6.97 2.53 5.33
C ASP A 136 -7.63 1.91 4.10
N ARG A 137 -7.22 2.39 2.92
CA ARG A 137 -7.60 1.81 1.63
C ARG A 137 -6.35 1.37 0.90
N LEU A 138 -6.12 0.07 0.82
CA LEU A 138 -4.94 -0.54 0.20
C LEU A 138 -5.31 -1.13 -1.15
N ASN A 139 -4.57 -0.78 -2.20
CA ASN A 139 -4.59 -1.41 -3.51
C ASN A 139 -3.17 -1.86 -3.83
N GLY A 140 -2.92 -3.15 -4.01
CA GLY A 140 -1.60 -3.67 -4.36
C GLY A 140 -1.11 -3.19 -5.71
N GLY A 141 -2.03 -3.00 -6.67
CA GLY A 141 -1.70 -2.65 -8.03
C GLY A 141 -1.59 -3.91 -8.90
N ALA A 142 -0.44 -4.12 -9.53
CA ALA A 142 -0.13 -5.38 -10.21
C ALA A 142 1.14 -5.97 -9.63
N GLY A 143 1.32 -7.28 -9.74
CA GLY A 143 2.35 -8.00 -9.00
C GLY A 143 1.69 -9.00 -8.05
N ASN A 144 2.49 -9.69 -7.23
CA ASN A 144 2.03 -10.45 -6.08
C ASN A 144 2.34 -9.65 -4.83
N ASP A 145 1.32 -9.00 -4.25
CA ASP A 145 1.54 -8.02 -3.20
C ASP A 145 1.30 -8.62 -1.81
N ALA A 146 1.98 -8.11 -0.80
CA ALA A 146 1.73 -8.40 0.61
C ALA A 146 1.10 -7.17 1.27
N LEU A 147 -0.19 -7.26 1.59
CA LEU A 147 -1.01 -6.15 2.09
C LEU A 147 -1.33 -6.38 3.57
N THR A 148 -0.95 -5.43 4.42
CA THR A 148 -1.22 -5.43 5.86
C THR A 148 -2.03 -4.18 6.19
N GLY A 149 -3.28 -4.32 6.63
CA GLY A 149 -4.13 -3.19 6.99
C GLY A 149 -3.64 -2.52 8.27
N GLY A 150 -3.44 -3.33 9.31
CA GLY A 150 -3.07 -2.89 10.64
C GLY A 150 -4.28 -2.72 11.55
N SER A 151 -4.34 -1.63 12.30
CA SER A 151 -5.43 -1.37 13.24
C SER A 151 -6.43 -0.37 12.66
N GLY A 152 -7.68 -0.79 12.54
CA GLY A 152 -8.79 0.04 12.12
C GLY A 152 -9.68 -0.76 11.18
N ASN A 153 -10.61 -0.10 10.50
CA ASN A 153 -11.49 -0.76 9.53
C ASN A 153 -10.91 -0.56 8.13
N ASP A 154 -10.16 -1.54 7.65
CA ASP A 154 -9.36 -1.40 6.44
C ASP A 154 -10.09 -1.94 5.21
N VAL A 155 -9.73 -1.41 4.04
CA VAL A 155 -10.30 -1.81 2.76
C VAL A 155 -9.18 -2.29 1.83
N PHE A 156 -9.24 -3.56 1.45
CA PHE A 156 -8.35 -4.16 0.45
C PHE A 156 -9.06 -4.14 -0.90
N ARG A 157 -8.60 -3.27 -1.80
CA ARG A 157 -9.28 -2.92 -3.04
C ARG A 157 -8.67 -3.63 -4.24
N PHE A 158 -9.56 -4.25 -4.99
CA PHE A 158 -9.29 -5.04 -6.17
C PHE A 158 -9.96 -4.39 -7.41
N ASP A 159 -9.20 -3.67 -8.26
CA ASP A 159 -9.70 -2.89 -9.42
C ASP A 159 -9.11 -3.17 -10.83
N ALA A 160 -9.37 -2.30 -11.81
CA ALA A 160 -8.98 -2.52 -13.22
C ALA A 160 -7.46 -2.64 -13.47
N ASN A 161 -6.62 -2.27 -12.50
CA ASN A 161 -5.17 -2.47 -12.59
C ASN A 161 -4.72 -3.88 -12.17
N LEU A 162 -5.64 -4.71 -11.70
CA LEU A 162 -5.31 -6.01 -11.13
C LEU A 162 -4.90 -7.06 -12.16
N HIS A 163 -3.80 -7.70 -11.81
CA HIS A 163 -3.68 -9.16 -11.71
C HIS A 163 -4.36 -9.97 -12.82
N ARG A 164 -3.88 -9.75 -14.05
CA ARG A 164 -3.98 -10.75 -15.12
C ARG A 164 -3.41 -12.09 -14.62
N ALA A 165 -3.95 -13.20 -15.13
CA ALA A 165 -3.63 -14.57 -14.74
C ALA A 165 -2.22 -14.78 -14.15
N GLY A 166 -2.15 -15.16 -12.87
CA GLY A 166 -0.92 -15.56 -12.19
C GLY A 166 -0.49 -14.65 -11.03
N HIS A 167 -1.11 -13.49 -10.87
CA HIS A 167 -0.86 -12.60 -9.75
C HIS A 167 -1.85 -12.89 -8.60
N VAL A 168 -1.33 -13.13 -7.41
CA VAL A 168 -2.11 -13.45 -6.20
C VAL A 168 -1.56 -12.67 -5.02
N ASP A 169 -2.37 -11.77 -4.49
CA ASP A 169 -2.01 -10.98 -3.32
C ASP A 169 -2.16 -11.79 -2.03
N GLN A 170 -1.41 -11.40 -1.01
CA GLN A 170 -1.51 -11.89 0.36
C GLN A 170 -2.02 -10.76 1.25
N ILE A 171 -3.23 -10.91 1.78
CA ILE A 171 -3.74 -10.04 2.83
C ILE A 171 -3.36 -10.67 4.18
N THR A 172 -2.45 -10.03 4.91
CA THR A 172 -1.68 -10.66 5.98
C THR A 172 -2.39 -10.68 7.34
N ASP A 173 -3.34 -9.78 7.56
CA ASP A 173 -3.95 -9.54 8.87
C ASP A 173 -5.47 -9.30 8.86
N PHE A 174 -6.16 -9.70 7.79
CA PHE A 174 -7.60 -9.48 7.61
C PHE A 174 -8.44 -9.90 8.83
N VAL A 175 -9.22 -8.96 9.37
CA VAL A 175 -10.16 -9.18 10.47
C VAL A 175 -11.61 -9.17 9.96
N ALA A 176 -12.26 -10.33 10.04
CA ALA A 176 -13.67 -10.46 9.64
C ALA A 176 -14.61 -9.58 10.47
N ASN A 177 -15.62 -9.01 9.82
CA ASN A 177 -16.57 -8.02 10.36
C ASN A 177 -15.95 -6.67 10.75
N GLN A 178 -14.70 -6.42 10.37
CA GLN A 178 -13.99 -5.17 10.60
C GLN A 178 -13.44 -4.65 9.28
N ASP A 179 -12.66 -5.47 8.60
CA ASP A 179 -12.07 -5.15 7.30
C ASP A 179 -13.00 -5.52 6.15
N THR A 180 -12.73 -4.95 4.98
CA THR A 180 -13.54 -5.13 3.78
C THR A 180 -12.67 -5.44 2.57
N VAL A 181 -13.05 -6.45 1.80
CA VAL A 181 -12.53 -6.67 0.45
C VAL A 181 -13.43 -5.93 -0.54
N GLN A 182 -12.88 -4.94 -1.25
CA GLN A 182 -13.60 -4.17 -2.26
C GLN A 182 -13.31 -4.71 -3.66
N LEU A 183 -14.35 -5.11 -4.39
CA LEU A 183 -14.31 -5.72 -5.71
C LEU A 183 -14.89 -4.77 -6.75
N GLU A 184 -14.10 -4.35 -7.74
CA GLU A 184 -14.58 -3.50 -8.83
C GLU A 184 -15.37 -4.31 -9.87
N ASN A 185 -16.63 -3.93 -10.12
CA ASN A 185 -17.51 -4.66 -11.05
C ASN A 185 -17.01 -4.69 -12.50
N ALA A 186 -16.17 -3.73 -12.90
CA ALA A 186 -15.52 -3.72 -14.21
C ALA A 186 -14.55 -4.90 -14.39
N VAL A 187 -14.04 -5.46 -13.29
CA VAL A 187 -13.16 -6.65 -13.26
C VAL A 187 -13.97 -7.90 -12.91
N PHE A 188 -14.73 -7.84 -11.82
CA PHE A 188 -15.58 -8.92 -11.35
C PHE A 188 -16.96 -8.85 -12.04
N THR A 189 -16.97 -8.94 -13.36
CA THR A 189 -18.11 -8.62 -14.25
C THR A 189 -19.42 -9.36 -13.99
N ARG A 190 -19.41 -10.50 -13.28
CA ARG A 190 -20.62 -11.22 -12.85
C ARG A 190 -21.23 -10.62 -11.58
N LEU A 191 -20.45 -9.88 -10.80
CA LEU A 191 -20.90 -9.09 -9.66
C LEU A 191 -21.38 -7.71 -10.13
N ALA A 192 -22.44 -7.69 -10.95
CA ALA A 192 -22.86 -6.48 -11.68
C ALA A 192 -23.57 -5.41 -10.82
N LYS A 193 -23.89 -5.70 -9.55
CA LYS A 193 -24.64 -4.78 -8.67
C LYS A 193 -23.70 -4.18 -7.63
N PRO A 194 -23.46 -2.86 -7.64
CA PRO A 194 -22.72 -2.19 -6.57
C PRO A 194 -23.41 -2.29 -5.20
N GLY A 195 -22.62 -2.23 -4.14
CA GLY A 195 -23.04 -2.39 -2.74
C GLY A 195 -22.52 -3.68 -2.11
N GLY A 196 -23.12 -4.10 -0.99
CA GLY A 196 -22.71 -5.33 -0.32
C GLY A 196 -22.89 -6.57 -1.22
N LEU A 197 -21.96 -7.52 -1.12
CA LEU A 197 -22.04 -8.78 -1.86
C LEU A 197 -23.30 -9.55 -1.47
N ALA A 198 -24.03 -10.07 -2.46
CA ALA A 198 -25.15 -10.96 -2.19
C ALA A 198 -24.62 -12.29 -1.63
N ALA A 199 -25.17 -12.77 -0.51
CA ALA A 199 -24.70 -14.01 0.12
C ALA A 199 -24.77 -15.24 -0.81
N ALA A 200 -25.72 -15.26 -1.74
CA ALA A 200 -25.83 -16.30 -2.75
C ALA A 200 -24.69 -16.28 -3.78
N ASN A 201 -23.89 -15.21 -3.85
CA ASN A 201 -22.76 -15.12 -4.77
C ASN A 201 -21.44 -15.58 -4.15
N LEU A 202 -21.44 -16.00 -2.88
CA LEU A 202 -20.26 -16.40 -2.14
C LEU A 202 -20.37 -17.87 -1.71
N HIS A 203 -19.50 -18.70 -2.29
CA HIS A 203 -19.25 -20.03 -1.77
C HIS A 203 -18.14 -20.00 -0.72
N ILE A 204 -18.38 -20.61 0.44
CA ILE A 204 -17.35 -20.86 1.45
C ILE A 204 -17.22 -22.37 1.62
N GLY A 205 -16.02 -22.90 1.37
CA GLY A 205 -15.77 -24.33 1.38
C GLY A 205 -14.30 -24.68 1.59
N THR A 206 -13.92 -25.91 1.24
CA THR A 206 -12.52 -26.39 1.30
C THR A 206 -11.93 -26.67 -0.08
N ALA A 207 -12.71 -26.46 -1.13
CA ALA A 207 -12.32 -26.68 -2.52
C ALA A 207 -12.26 -25.33 -3.26
N ASN A 208 -11.40 -25.26 -4.28
CA ASN A 208 -11.28 -24.10 -5.17
C ASN A 208 -12.27 -24.21 -6.33
N THR A 209 -13.55 -24.44 -6.03
CA THR A 209 -14.62 -24.64 -7.02
C THR A 209 -15.92 -24.07 -6.47
N ALA A 210 -16.73 -23.44 -7.33
CA ALA A 210 -18.12 -23.11 -7.03
C ALA A 210 -18.95 -24.37 -6.68
N ALA A 211 -20.01 -24.21 -5.89
CA ALA A 211 -20.88 -25.30 -5.48
C ALA A 211 -22.25 -25.28 -6.18
N ASP A 212 -22.80 -24.10 -6.47
CA ASP A 212 -24.00 -23.89 -7.28
C ASP A 212 -23.71 -23.00 -8.49
N ALA A 213 -24.74 -22.52 -9.21
CA ALA A 213 -24.59 -21.81 -10.48
C ALA A 213 -24.40 -20.29 -10.36
N ASN A 214 -24.36 -19.76 -9.14
CA ASN A 214 -24.27 -18.33 -8.85
C ASN A 214 -23.12 -17.98 -7.91
N ASP A 215 -22.31 -18.96 -7.51
CA ASP A 215 -21.12 -18.83 -6.69
C ASP A 215 -19.98 -18.15 -7.45
N TYR A 216 -20.13 -16.85 -7.74
CA TYR A 216 -19.13 -16.08 -8.49
C TYR A 216 -17.88 -15.75 -7.66
N LEU A 217 -17.96 -15.81 -6.34
CA LEU A 217 -16.83 -15.69 -5.43
C LEU A 217 -16.72 -16.97 -4.61
N VAL A 218 -15.51 -17.52 -4.52
CA VAL A 218 -15.22 -18.73 -3.75
C VAL A 218 -14.15 -18.41 -2.72
N TYR A 219 -14.37 -18.83 -1.48
CA TYR A 219 -13.39 -18.75 -0.40
C TYR A 219 -13.04 -20.15 0.11
N ASN A 220 -11.76 -20.50 0.02
CA ASN A 220 -11.25 -21.76 0.54
C ASN A 220 -10.74 -21.60 1.98
N THR A 221 -11.48 -22.14 2.93
CA THR A 221 -11.17 -22.10 4.38
C THR A 221 -9.91 -22.86 4.77
N LYS A 222 -9.40 -23.76 3.91
CA LYS A 222 -8.16 -24.50 4.17
C LYS A 222 -6.91 -23.74 3.72
N THR A 223 -7.02 -22.90 2.70
CA THR A 223 -5.86 -22.21 2.10
C THR A 223 -5.95 -20.69 2.14
N GLY A 224 -7.07 -20.14 2.58
CA GLY A 224 -7.35 -18.69 2.56
C GLY A 224 -7.60 -18.13 1.15
N ALA A 225 -7.64 -18.98 0.12
CA ALA A 225 -7.74 -18.51 -1.26
C ALA A 225 -9.09 -17.84 -1.51
N LEU A 226 -9.04 -16.63 -2.08
CA LEU A 226 -10.19 -15.94 -2.67
C LEU A 226 -10.12 -16.07 -4.18
N LEU A 227 -11.16 -16.65 -4.76
CA LEU A 227 -11.21 -16.95 -6.19
C LEU A 227 -12.47 -16.38 -6.82
N TYR A 228 -12.31 -15.83 -8.02
CA TYR A 228 -13.41 -15.40 -8.85
C TYR A 228 -13.76 -16.50 -9.86
N ASP A 229 -15.00 -16.97 -9.79
CA ASP A 229 -15.56 -17.90 -10.77
C ASP A 229 -16.46 -17.14 -11.74
N ALA A 230 -15.98 -16.93 -12.97
CA ALA A 230 -16.72 -16.16 -13.97
C ALA A 230 -17.92 -16.91 -14.56
N ASP A 231 -17.91 -18.24 -14.56
CA ASP A 231 -19.10 -19.01 -14.94
C ASP A 231 -20.02 -19.26 -13.76
N GLY A 232 -19.45 -19.21 -12.55
CA GLY A 232 -20.13 -19.30 -11.28
C GLY A 232 -20.71 -20.68 -11.01
N ASN A 233 -20.40 -21.70 -11.81
CA ASN A 233 -20.93 -23.07 -11.70
C ASN A 233 -19.85 -24.15 -11.59
N GLY A 234 -18.58 -23.75 -11.56
CA GLY A 234 -17.43 -24.63 -11.39
C GLY A 234 -17.09 -25.48 -12.62
N ALA A 235 -17.71 -25.21 -13.78
CA ALA A 235 -17.35 -25.88 -15.03
C ALA A 235 -15.95 -25.46 -15.50
N SER A 236 -15.56 -24.22 -15.23
CA SER A 236 -14.22 -23.66 -15.44
C SER A 236 -13.49 -23.51 -14.11
N ALA A 237 -12.16 -23.60 -14.15
CA ALA A 237 -11.37 -23.34 -12.96
C ALA A 237 -11.50 -21.85 -12.57
N PRO A 238 -11.89 -21.52 -11.33
CA PRO A 238 -11.94 -20.14 -10.87
C PRO A 238 -10.52 -19.55 -10.76
N ALA A 239 -10.42 -18.24 -10.96
CA ALA A 239 -9.16 -17.52 -10.89
C ALA A 239 -8.93 -17.00 -9.48
N GLN A 240 -7.87 -17.48 -8.82
CA GLN A 240 -7.44 -16.91 -7.54
C GLN A 240 -6.86 -15.51 -7.76
N PHE A 241 -7.29 -14.55 -6.96
CA PHE A 241 -6.78 -13.17 -7.00
C PHE A 241 -6.15 -12.74 -5.67
N ALA A 242 -6.51 -13.38 -4.56
CA ALA A 242 -5.95 -13.07 -3.26
C ALA A 242 -5.91 -14.30 -2.34
N THR A 243 -5.19 -14.15 -1.23
CA THR A 243 -5.13 -15.09 -0.11
C THR A 243 -5.31 -14.32 1.19
N LEU A 244 -6.31 -14.69 1.99
CA LEU A 244 -6.44 -14.21 3.37
C LEU A 244 -5.57 -15.08 4.29
N VAL A 245 -4.45 -14.55 4.74
CA VAL A 245 -3.55 -15.25 5.67
C VAL A 245 -4.27 -15.51 6.99
N GLY A 246 -4.02 -16.68 7.59
CA GLY A 246 -4.70 -17.10 8.83
C GLY A 246 -6.12 -17.66 8.63
N HIS A 247 -6.63 -17.59 7.40
CA HIS A 247 -7.91 -18.18 6.96
C HIS A 247 -9.09 -17.77 7.87
N PRO A 248 -9.35 -16.46 8.05
CA PRO A 248 -10.41 -15.98 8.92
C PRO A 248 -11.79 -16.52 8.50
N ALA A 249 -12.70 -16.62 9.46
CA ALA A 249 -14.09 -16.96 9.20
C ALA A 249 -14.84 -15.72 8.68
N ILE A 250 -15.00 -15.65 7.36
CA ILE A 250 -15.62 -14.51 6.67
C ILE A 250 -17.07 -14.79 6.26
N SER A 251 -17.77 -13.75 5.82
CA SER A 251 -19.09 -13.83 5.19
C SER A 251 -19.23 -12.80 4.07
N ALA A 252 -20.38 -12.77 3.40
CA ALA A 252 -20.63 -11.80 2.34
C ALA A 252 -20.64 -10.33 2.81
N THR A 253 -20.75 -10.08 4.12
CA THR A 253 -20.67 -8.71 4.68
C THR A 253 -19.25 -8.15 4.68
N ASP A 254 -18.24 -9.00 4.54
CA ASP A 254 -16.83 -8.62 4.44
C ASP A 254 -16.44 -8.16 3.03
N PHE A 255 -17.41 -8.10 2.11
CA PHE A 255 -17.21 -7.76 0.71
C PHE A 255 -18.13 -6.64 0.27
N VAL A 256 -17.57 -5.70 -0.50
CA VAL A 256 -18.32 -4.67 -1.20
C VAL A 256 -17.96 -4.69 -2.68
N VAL A 257 -18.96 -4.46 -3.52
CA VAL A 257 -18.81 -4.31 -4.97
C VAL A 257 -18.93 -2.82 -5.30
N SER A 258 -17.97 -2.26 -6.03
CA SER A 258 -18.03 -0.88 -6.58
C SER A 258 -18.27 -0.87 -8.07
#